data_AF-A0A3M0SXW9-F1
#
_entry.id   AF-A0A3M0SXW9-F1
#
_cell.length_a   1.000
_cell.length_b   1.000
_cell.length_c   1.000
_cell.angle_alpha   90.00
_cell.angle_beta   90.00
_cell.angle_gamma   90.00
#
_symmetry.space_group_name_H-M   'P 1'
#
loop_
_entity.id
_entity.type
_entity.pdbx_description
1 polymer ?
#
loop_
_entity_poly.entity_id
_entity_poly.type
_entity_poly.pdbx_seq_one_letter_code
_entity_poly.pdbx_strand_id
1 'polypeptide(L)' 'MDKLTERIKFLYKKSKTSQLTEDEKEEQRRLREKYINNIKKNLKAQLGAIQPKSDEDELN' A
#
# COMPACT_ATOMS: atom_id res chain seq x y z
N MET A 1 2.89 2.79 9.08
CA MET A 1 2.22 1.86 8.15
C MET A 1 1.66 0.65 8.87
N ASP A 2 2.31 0.24 9.96
CA ASP A 2 2.02 -1.01 10.66
C ASP A 2 0.58 -1.08 11.19
N LYS A 3 0.10 -0.04 11.88
CA LYS A 3 -1.30 -0.01 12.38
C LYS A 3 -2.37 -0.14 11.29
N LEU A 4 -2.11 0.42 10.10
CA LEU A 4 -3.04 0.33 8.97
C LEU A 4 -3.06 -1.09 8.40
N THR A 5 -1.89 -1.68 8.19
CA THR A 5 -1.76 -3.06 7.71
C THR A 5 -2.33 -4.06 8.72
N GLU A 6 -2.10 -3.85 10.01
CA GLU A 6 -2.65 -4.65 11.11
C GLU A 6 -4.18 -4.62 11.13
N ARG A 7 -4.79 -3.43 11.00
CA ARG A 7 -6.26 -3.31 10.95
C ARG A 7 -6.86 -3.99 9.72
N ILE A 8 -6.22 -3.86 8.56
CA ILE A 8 -6.64 -4.56 7.33
C ILE A 8 -6.55 -6.08 7.53
N LYS A 9 -5.45 -6.58 8.13
CA LYS A 9 -5.25 -8.01 8.45
C LYS A 9 -6.29 -8.51 9.45
N PHE A 10 -6.60 -7.71 10.47
CA PHE A 10 -7.64 -8.02 11.46
C PHE A 10 -9.00 -8.18 10.80
N LEU A 11 -9.45 -7.18 10.03
CA LEU A 11 -10.74 -7.21 9.33
C LEU A 11 -10.80 -8.36 8.31
N TYR A 12 -9.67 -8.65 7.65
CA TYR A 12 -9.56 -9.80 6.75
C TYR A 12 -9.74 -11.13 7.51
N LYS A 13 -9.03 -11.33 8.61
CA LYS A 13 -9.17 -12.54 9.44
C LYS A 13 -10.60 -12.67 9.95
N LYS A 14 -11.20 -11.58 10.44
CA LYS A 14 -12.60 -11.55 10.87
C LYS A 14 -13.53 -11.96 9.73
N SER A 15 -13.38 -11.41 8.52
CA SER A 15 -14.20 -11.77 7.35
C SER A 15 -14.12 -13.24 6.92
N LYS A 16 -13.05 -13.94 7.30
CA LYS A 16 -12.84 -15.36 7.00
C LYS A 16 -13.45 -16.29 8.04
N THR A 17 -13.53 -15.84 9.29
CA THR A 17 -14.07 -16.63 10.41
C THR A 17 -15.51 -16.26 10.74
N SER A 18 -15.95 -15.06 10.38
CA SER A 18 -17.21 -14.45 10.77
C SER A 18 -17.64 -13.42 9.72
N GLN A 19 -18.93 -13.10 9.67
CA GLN A 19 -19.40 -12.04 8.77
C GLN A 19 -18.95 -10.67 9.31
N LEU A 20 -18.46 -9.79 8.41
CA LEU A 20 -18.25 -8.38 8.74
C LEU A 20 -19.59 -7.66 8.81
N THR A 21 -19.72 -6.76 9.76
CA THR A 21 -20.80 -5.76 9.76
C THR A 21 -20.64 -4.81 8.56
N GLU A 22 -21.70 -4.10 8.17
CA GLU A 22 -21.61 -3.14 7.06
C GLU A 22 -20.57 -2.04 7.32
N ASP A 23 -20.54 -1.51 8.55
CA ASP A 23 -19.53 -0.52 8.97
C ASP A 23 -18.10 -1.06 8.82
N GLU A 24 -17.87 -2.32 9.18
CA GLU A 24 -16.56 -2.96 9.04
C GLU A 24 -16.18 -3.23 7.59
N LYS A 25 -17.16 -3.52 6.72
CA LYS A 25 -16.91 -3.65 5.28
C LYS A 25 -16.51 -2.31 4.68
N GLU A 26 -17.20 -1.23 5.07
CA GLU A 26 -16.88 0.12 4.62
C GLU A 26 -15.52 0.58 5.16
N GLU A 27 -15.24 0.32 6.44
CA GLU A 27 -13.93 0.56 7.04
C GLU A 27 -12.83 -0.20 6.27
N GLN A 28 -13.03 -1.49 6.00
CA GLN A 28 -12.07 -2.31 5.27
C GLN A 28 -11.80 -1.77 3.86
N ARG A 29 -12.85 -1.34 3.15
CA ARG A 29 -12.73 -0.73 1.81
C ARG A 29 -11.87 0.54 1.87
N ARG A 30 -12.24 1.48 2.75
CA ARG A 30 -11.52 2.75 2.92
C ARG A 30 -10.05 2.55 3.29
N LEU A 31 -9.77 1.58 4.18
CA LEU A 31 -8.40 1.26 4.58
C LEU A 31 -7.58 0.67 3.43
N ARG A 32 -8.17 -0.20 2.61
CA ARG A 32 -7.51 -0.78 1.42
C ARG A 32 -7.20 0.28 0.37
N GLU A 33 -8.12 1.20 0.12
CA GLU A 33 -7.87 2.33 -0.79
C GLU A 33 -6.71 3.20 -0.31
N LYS A 34 -6.70 3.53 0.99
CA LYS A 34 -5.59 4.28 1.61
C LYS A 34 -4.26 3.54 1.49
N TYR A 35 -4.24 2.22 1.70
CA TYR A 35 -3.05 1.40 1.52
C TYR A 35 -2.52 1.51 0.09
N ILE A 36 -3.38 1.25 -0.91
CA ILE A 36 -3.02 1.29 -2.33
C ILE A 36 -2.48 2.66 -2.73
N ASN A 37 -3.13 3.75 -2.29
CA ASN A 37 -2.68 5.10 -2.59
C ASN A 37 -1.30 5.40 -2.02
N ASN A 38 -1.01 4.93 -0.80
CA ASN A 38 0.32 5.08 -0.23
C ASN A 38 1.38 4.29 -0.99
N ILE A 39 1.06 3.05 -1.42
CA ILE A 39 1.97 2.23 -2.24
C ILE A 39 2.22 2.91 -3.59
N LYS A 40 1.17 3.40 -4.28
CA LYS A 40 1.29 4.15 -5.54
C LYS A 40 2.17 5.40 -5.38
N LYS A 41 1.98 6.17 -4.31
CA LYS A 41 2.78 7.36 -4.01
C LYS A 41 4.26 7.00 -3.82
N ASN A 42 4.53 5.95 -3.05
CA ASN A 42 5.90 5.50 -2.80
C ASN A 42 6.58 4.98 -4.09
N LEU A 43 5.87 4.18 -4.89
CA LEU A 43 6.36 3.70 -6.18
C LEU A 43 6.67 4.86 -7.14
N LYS A 44 5.78 5.85 -7.24
CA LYS A 44 6.01 7.03 -8.09
C LYS A 44 7.25 7.82 -7.64
N ALA A 45 7.48 7.94 -6.33
CA ALA A 45 8.66 8.59 -5.80
C ALA A 45 9.95 7.80 -6.13
N GLN A 46 9.92 6.47 -6.01
CA GLN A 46 11.05 5.61 -6.40
C GLN A 46 11.36 5.74 -7.91
N LEU A 47 10.33 5.69 -8.77
CA LEU A 47 10.51 5.85 -10.21
C LEU A 47 11.04 7.23 -10.59
N GLY A 48 10.59 8.30 -9.94
CA GLY A 48 11.12 9.65 -10.18
C GLY A 48 12.56 9.85 -9.69
N ALA A 49 13.04 9.01 -8.77
CA ALA A 49 14.43 9.03 -8.33
C ALA A 49 15.37 8.26 -9.26
N ILE A 50 14.84 7.46 -10.21
CA ILE A 50 15.66 6.79 -11.21
C ILE A 50 16.11 7.84 -12.23
N GLN A 51 17.41 8.11 -12.25
CA GLN A 51 18.05 8.90 -13.31
C GLN A 51 18.50 7.95 -14.43
N PRO A 52 18.41 8.36 -15.71
CA PRO A 52 19.11 7.65 -16.79
C PRO A 52 20.60 7.58 -16.43
N LYS A 53 21.24 6.43 -16.61
CA LYS A 53 22.71 6.39 -16.58
C LYS A 53 23.22 7.22 -17.76
N SER A 54 24.09 8.18 -17.45
CA SER A 54 24.85 8.91 -18.47
C SER A 54 25.99 8.02 -18.97
N ASP A 55 26.31 8.08 -20.26
CA ASP A 55 27.44 7.33 -20.84
C ASP A 55 28.80 7.71 -20.19
N GLU A 56 28.88 8.87 -19.52
CA GLU A 56 30.05 9.28 -18.73
C GLU A 56 30.29 8.44 -17.46
N ASP A 57 29.28 7.71 -16.96
CA ASP A 57 29.39 6.87 -15.76
C ASP A 57 30.11 5.53 -16.01
N GLU A 58 30.40 5.18 -17.27
CA GLU A 58 31.09 3.94 -17.66
C GLU A 58 32.60 4.12 -17.89
N LEU A 59 33.12 5.35 -17.79
CA LEU A 59 34.53 5.68 -18.06
C LEU A 59 35.41 5.86 -16.81
N ASN A 60 34.92 5.46 -15.62
CA ASN A 60 35.71 5.43 -14.37
C ASN A 60 35.86 4.02 -13.81
#